data_AF-A0AAU9QZR7-F1
#
_entry.id   AF-A0AAU9QZR7-F1
#
_cell.length_a   1.000
_cell.length_b   1.000
_cell.length_c   1.000
_cell.angle_alpha   90.00
_cell.angle_beta   90.00
_cell.angle_gamma   90.00
#
_symmetry.space_group_name_H-M   'P 1'
#
loop_
_entity.id
_entity.type
_entity.pdbx_description
1 polymer ?
#
loop_
_entity_poly.entity_id
_entity_poly.type
_entity_poly.pdbx_seq_one_letter_code
_entity_poly.pdbx_strand_id
1 'polypeptide(L)'
;MKTNMTISLCNIELNLMISVAKHRYTPVSHEGATLDLEAIEVGLDLGSRKVELSATMCEALDNIKFLDSSVYDAFVYAYNGALEAN
;
A
#
# COMPACT_ATOMS: atom_id res chain seq x y z
N MET A 1 -10.68 7.67 -41.08
CA MET A 1 -9.49 7.62 -40.19
C MET A 1 -9.54 8.64 -39.04
N LYS A 2 -9.99 9.89 -39.22
CA LYS A 2 -10.07 10.89 -38.13
C LYS A 2 -11.05 10.52 -36.99
N THR A 3 -12.20 9.94 -37.31
CA THR A 3 -13.24 9.55 -36.33
C THR A 3 -12.77 8.49 -35.33
N ASN A 4 -11.95 7.52 -35.75
CA ASN A 4 -11.42 6.49 -34.84
C ASN A 4 -10.47 7.06 -33.80
N MET A 5 -9.67 8.05 -34.17
CA MET A 5 -8.75 8.72 -33.23
C MET A 5 -9.53 9.55 -32.20
N THR A 6 -10.60 10.23 -32.62
CA THR A 6 -11.50 10.96 -31.70
C THR A 6 -12.20 10.02 -30.73
N ILE A 7 -12.71 8.88 -31.19
CA ILE A 7 -13.35 7.88 -30.32
C ILE A 7 -12.35 7.32 -29.29
N SER A 8 -11.12 7.03 -29.71
CA SER A 8 -10.07 6.57 -28.79
C SER A 8 -9.72 7.60 -27.72
N LEU A 9 -9.65 8.88 -28.08
CA LEU A 9 -9.39 9.96 -27.12
C LEU A 9 -10.53 10.11 -26.11
N CYS A 10 -11.78 10.08 -26.56
CA CYS A 10 -12.94 10.13 -25.66
C CYS A 10 -12.98 8.91 -24.71
N ASN A 11 -12.61 7.72 -25.19
CA ASN A 11 -12.52 6.53 -24.35
C ASN A 11 -11.42 6.65 -23.29
N ILE A 12 -10.28 7.24 -23.62
CA ILE A 12 -9.20 7.48 -22.65
C ILE A 12 -9.68 8.47 -21.58
N GLU A 13 -10.36 9.54 -21.99
CA GLU A 13 -10.89 10.56 -21.09
C GLU A 13 -11.95 10.00 -20.13
N LEU A 14 -12.89 9.19 -20.64
CA LEU A 14 -13.88 8.47 -19.84
C LEU A 14 -13.24 7.51 -18.83
N ASN A 15 -12.23 6.74 -19.25
CA ASN A 15 -11.53 5.82 -18.35
C ASN A 15 -10.77 6.57 -17.24
N LEU A 16 -10.17 7.71 -17.56
CA LEU A 16 -9.52 8.58 -16.58
C LEU A 16 -10.53 9.15 -15.57
N MET A 17 -11.67 9.66 -16.04
CA MET A 17 -12.72 10.17 -15.17
C MET A 17 -13.29 9.09 -14.24
N ILE A 18 -13.50 7.88 -14.75
CA ILE A 18 -13.95 6.73 -13.96
C ILE A 18 -12.90 6.34 -12.91
N SER A 19 -11.62 6.33 -13.27
CA SER A 19 -10.52 6.00 -12.34
C SER A 19 -10.43 7.03 -11.20
N VAL A 20 -10.50 8.32 -11.53
CA VAL A 20 -10.52 9.41 -10.55
C VAL A 20 -11.77 9.35 -9.67
N ALA A 21 -12.92 9.05 -10.25
CA ALA A 21 -14.17 8.91 -9.50
C ALA A 21 -14.12 7.70 -8.55
N LYS A 22 -13.56 6.56 -8.98
CA LYS A 22 -13.28 5.43 -8.09
C LYS A 22 -12.37 5.87 -6.96
N HIS A 23 -11.23 6.48 -7.25
CA HIS A 23 -10.32 6.91 -6.18
C HIS A 23 -10.95 7.91 -5.20
N ARG A 24 -11.78 8.86 -5.67
CA ARG A 24 -12.39 9.89 -4.83
C ARG A 24 -13.66 9.48 -4.10
N TYR A 25 -14.39 8.51 -4.64
CA TYR A 25 -15.72 8.12 -4.14
C TYR A 25 -15.82 6.64 -3.79
N THR A 26 -14.70 5.91 -3.77
CA THR A 26 -14.67 4.60 -3.09
C THR A 26 -15.03 4.88 -1.64
N PRO A 27 -16.13 4.32 -1.12
CA PRO A 27 -16.53 4.54 0.25
C PRO A 27 -15.38 4.06 1.12
N VAL A 28 -14.95 4.90 2.08
CA VAL A 28 -14.04 4.50 3.17
C VAL A 28 -14.76 3.42 3.98
N SER A 29 -14.64 2.18 3.52
CA SER A 29 -15.24 0.99 4.10
C SER A 29 -14.10 -0.01 4.23
N HIS A 30 -13.44 0.03 5.38
CA HIS A 30 -12.40 -0.89 5.83
C HIS A 30 -11.14 -1.02 4.94
N GLU A 31 -10.51 0.09 4.55
CA GLU A 31 -9.11 0.04 4.08
C GLU A 31 -8.11 -0.37 5.17
N GLY A 32 -8.47 -0.25 6.46
CA GLY A 32 -7.60 -0.66 7.57
C GLY A 32 -7.23 -2.15 7.51
N ALA A 33 -8.18 -3.05 7.19
CA ALA A 33 -7.89 -4.48 7.19
C ALA A 33 -6.97 -4.92 6.03
N THR A 34 -7.05 -4.26 4.87
CA THR A 34 -6.19 -4.54 3.71
C THR A 34 -4.78 -3.98 3.88
N LEU A 35 -4.64 -2.78 4.47
CA LEU A 35 -3.34 -2.18 4.74
C LEU A 35 -2.57 -2.95 5.82
N ASP A 36 -3.27 -3.45 6.84
CA ASP A 36 -2.68 -4.29 7.88
C ASP A 36 -2.14 -5.62 7.30
N LEU A 37 -2.85 -6.23 6.33
CA LEU A 37 -2.40 -7.45 5.65
C LEU A 37 -1.13 -7.23 4.82
N GLU A 38 -1.07 -6.15 4.04
CA GLU A 38 0.14 -5.81 3.27
C GLU A 38 1.33 -5.51 4.19
N ALA A 39 1.10 -4.79 5.30
CA ALA A 39 2.13 -4.51 6.29
C ALA A 39 2.67 -5.80 6.95
N ILE A 40 1.78 -6.75 7.26
CA ILE A 40 2.15 -8.08 7.77
C ILE A 40 2.98 -8.84 6.75
N GLU A 41 2.57 -8.88 5.47
CA GLU A 41 3.30 -9.60 4.42
C GLU A 41 4.73 -9.06 4.24
N VAL A 42 4.88 -7.73 4.21
CA VAL A 42 6.21 -7.09 4.10
C VAL A 42 7.05 -7.36 5.35
N GLY A 43 6.46 -7.26 6.54
CA GLY A 43 7.13 -7.57 7.81
C GLY A 43 7.65 -9.02 7.84
N LEU A 44 6.81 -9.98 7.46
CA LEU A 44 7.16 -11.40 7.38
C LEU A 44 8.30 -11.65 6.39
N ASP A 45 8.24 -11.07 5.19
CA ASP A 45 9.27 -11.29 4.16
C ASP A 45 10.64 -10.75 4.59
N LEU A 46 10.70 -9.54 5.15
CA LEU A 46 11.95 -8.95 5.62
C LEU A 46 12.50 -9.69 6.85
N GLY A 47 11.65 -10.02 7.83
CA GLY A 47 12.06 -10.70 9.05
C GLY A 47 12.53 -12.13 8.79
N SER A 48 11.81 -12.89 7.94
CA SER A 48 12.19 -14.27 7.58
C SER A 48 13.53 -14.34 6.84
N ARG A 49 13.88 -13.30 6.08
CA ARG A 49 15.17 -13.16 5.40
C ARG A 49 16.27 -12.53 6.28
N LYS A 50 15.97 -12.19 7.54
CA LYS A 50 16.88 -11.50 8.47
C LYS A 50 17.46 -10.21 7.88
N VAL A 51 16.64 -9.46 7.14
CA VAL A 51 17.05 -8.19 6.53
C VAL A 51 17.07 -7.12 7.61
N GLU A 52 18.25 -6.59 7.91
CA GLU A 52 18.39 -5.44 8.80
C GLU A 52 17.75 -4.19 8.18
N LEU A 53 16.95 -3.48 8.97
CA LEU A 53 16.31 -2.24 8.54
C LEU A 53 17.34 -1.12 8.47
N SER A 54 17.49 -0.52 7.29
CA SER A 54 18.34 0.64 7.09
C SER A 54 17.77 1.89 7.80
N ALA A 55 18.62 2.90 8.02
CA ALA A 55 18.20 4.17 8.63
C ALA A 55 17.01 4.83 7.91
N THR A 56 16.99 4.77 6.57
CA THR A 56 15.89 5.31 5.75
C THR A 56 14.60 4.51 5.91
N MET A 57 14.69 3.18 6.11
CA MET A 57 13.51 2.35 6.37
C MET A 57 12.94 2.63 7.76
N CYS A 58 13.80 2.83 8.77
CA CYS A 58 13.37 3.24 10.10
C CYS A 58 12.67 4.60 10.07
N GLU A 59 13.22 5.58 9.34
CA GLU A 59 12.58 6.89 9.17
C GLU A 59 11.22 6.80 8.46
N ALA A 60 11.11 5.94 7.44
CA ALA A 60 9.83 5.67 6.77
C ALA A 60 8.80 5.04 7.73
N LEU A 61 9.23 4.08 8.57
CA LEU A 61 8.38 3.45 9.57
C LEU A 61 7.93 4.44 10.66
N ASP A 62 8.80 5.36 11.09
CA ASP A 62 8.42 6.41 12.04
C ASP A 62 7.39 7.37 11.44
N ASN A 63 7.50 7.70 10.16
CA ASN A 63 6.50 8.49 9.44
C ASN A 63 5.16 7.73 9.31
N ILE A 64 5.21 6.43 9.00
CA ILE A 64 4.03 5.57 8.94
C ILE A 64 3.36 5.52 10.32
N LYS A 65 4.12 5.34 11.40
CA LYS A 65 3.60 5.33 12.77
C LYS A 65 2.84 6.61 13.14
N PHE A 66 3.29 7.76 12.64
CA PHE A 66 2.62 9.04 12.87
C PHE A 66 1.31 9.16 12.08
N LEU A 67 1.26 8.60 10.87
CA LEU A 67 0.10 8.65 9.99
C LEU A 67 -0.96 7.60 10.34
N ASP A 68 -0.51 6.37 10.59
CA ASP A 68 -1.32 5.21 10.92
C ASP A 68 -0.54 4.22 11.79
N SER A 69 -0.88 4.20 13.08
CA SER A 69 -0.20 3.32 14.04
C SER A 69 -0.55 1.84 13.86
N SER A 70 -1.71 1.50 13.30
CA SER A 70 -2.10 0.08 13.14
C SER A 70 -1.21 -0.62 12.12
N VAL A 71 -0.93 0.06 11.01
CA VAL A 71 -0.03 -0.41 9.95
C VAL A 71 1.39 -0.60 10.48
N TYR A 72 1.88 0.34 11.28
CA TYR A 72 3.18 0.22 11.95
C TYR A 72 3.22 -0.98 12.90
N ASP A 73 2.21 -1.12 13.77
CA ASP A 73 2.16 -2.22 14.75
C ASP A 73 2.05 -3.58 14.05
N ALA A 74 1.27 -3.67 12.97
CA ALA A 74 1.11 -4.85 12.13
C ALA A 74 2.44 -5.28 11.48
N PHE A 75 3.19 -4.33 10.91
CA PHE A 75 4.52 -4.58 10.37
C PHE A 75 5.50 -5.05 11.45
N VAL A 76 5.59 -4.32 12.57
CA VAL A 76 6.56 -4.61 13.65
C VAL A 76 6.29 -5.97 14.27
N TYR A 77 5.03 -6.30 14.51
CA TYR A 77 4.62 -7.62 15.00
C TYR A 77 5.09 -8.74 14.08
N ALA A 78 4.82 -8.61 12.78
CA ALA A 78 5.20 -9.60 11.77
C ALA A 78 6.72 -9.74 11.61
N TYR A 79 7.44 -8.61 11.52
CA TYR A 79 8.89 -8.58 11.36
C TYR A 79 9.62 -9.21 12.55
N ASN A 80 9.28 -8.80 13.77
CA ASN A 80 9.90 -9.35 14.98
C ASN A 80 9.52 -10.82 15.19
N GLY A 81 8.25 -11.18 14.95
CA GLY A 81 7.82 -12.57 15.03
C GLY A 81 8.57 -13.48 14.07
N ALA A 82 8.83 -13.02 12.84
CA ALA A 82 9.62 -13.77 11.85
C ALA A 82 11.12 -13.83 12.17
N LEU A 83 11.68 -12.81 12.84
CA LEU A 83 13.06 -12.83 13.34
C LEU A 83 13.24 -13.83 14.49
N GLU A 84 12.26 -13.94 15.39
CA GLU A 84 12.32 -14.85 16.54
C GLU A 84 12.07 -16.32 16.16
N ALA A 85 11.30 -16.55 15.10
CA ALA A 85 10.96 -17.90 14.64
C ALA A 85 12.10 -18.64 13.92
N ASN A 86 13.21 -17.95 13.55
CA ASN A 86 14.31 -18.46 12.71
C ASN A 86 15.71 -18.17 13.28
#